data_AF-A0A327JYB7-F1
#
_entry.id   AF-A0A327JYB7-F1
#
_cell.length_a   1.000
_cell.length_b   1.000
_cell.length_c   1.000
_cell.angle_alpha   90.00
_cell.angle_beta   90.00
_cell.angle_gamma   90.00
#
_symmetry.space_group_name_H-M   'P 1'
#
loop_
_entity.id
_entity.type
_entity.pdbx_description
1 polymer ?
#
loop_
_entity_poly.entity_id
_entity_poly.type
_entity_poly.pdbx_seq_one_letter_code
_entity_poly.pdbx_strand_id
1 'polypeptide(L)'
;MKRAFAFRGVAVAACALGLALVAGCSSDEGVAPADTFYGKLIRGSGEPAQEVDKEITTPQGFCPKVTIRAGTQTFLVTTGGRGDKKAEIRYQGTLTDTARECNRSTGVLRMRVGVSGRVITGPKGGAGTVHLPLRVVALIPKLEQTEQKVFYTKLHDVVVQIPEGQGSVPWAFIDEEVVIDTTERFRVYVGFDSSKK
;
A
#
# COMPACT_ATOMS: atom_id res chain seq x y z
N MET A 1 34.44 50.07 -52.34
CA MET A 1 34.30 51.49 -51.94
C MET A 1 34.48 51.59 -50.44
N LYS A 2 35.37 52.49 -50.00
CA LYS A 2 35.89 52.63 -48.64
C LYS A 2 34.88 53.37 -47.75
N ARG A 3 34.64 52.91 -46.52
CA ARG A 3 34.38 53.80 -45.37
C ARG A 3 35.06 53.24 -44.12
N ALA A 4 36.13 53.91 -43.74
CA ALA A 4 36.77 53.84 -42.45
C ALA A 4 35.94 54.63 -41.43
N PHE A 5 35.90 54.20 -40.17
CA PHE A 5 35.89 55.12 -39.03
C PHE A 5 36.63 54.48 -37.86
N ALA A 6 37.49 55.29 -37.27
CA ALA A 6 38.55 54.91 -36.34
C ALA A 6 38.16 55.23 -34.88
N PHE A 7 38.70 54.40 -33.98
CA PHE A 7 39.24 54.70 -32.65
C PHE A 7 38.37 55.32 -31.53
N ARG A 8 38.26 54.55 -30.44
CA ARG A 8 38.64 54.82 -29.02
C ARG A 8 37.80 53.85 -28.16
N GLY A 9 38.30 52.88 -27.40
CA GLY A 9 39.54 52.82 -26.63
C GLY A 9 39.28 53.18 -25.17
N VAL A 10 38.68 52.28 -24.39
CA VAL A 10 38.90 52.11 -22.93
C VAL A 10 38.65 50.63 -22.59
N ALA A 11 39.64 50.00 -21.98
CA ALA A 11 39.65 48.62 -21.53
C ALA A 11 39.08 48.49 -20.12
N VAL A 12 38.31 47.43 -19.84
CA VAL A 12 38.23 46.83 -18.49
C VAL A 12 38.08 45.31 -18.61
N ALA A 13 39.16 44.65 -18.19
CA ALA A 13 39.28 43.36 -17.50
C ALA A 13 38.51 42.13 -18.01
N ALA A 14 39.31 41.20 -18.53
CA ALA A 14 39.00 39.79 -18.69
C ALA A 14 38.92 39.07 -17.33
N CYS A 15 37.93 38.19 -17.19
CA CYS A 15 38.05 36.94 -16.42
C CYS A 15 37.33 35.86 -17.22
N ALA A 16 38.14 35.11 -17.97
CA ALA A 16 37.72 33.95 -18.72
C ALA A 16 37.91 32.69 -17.86
N LEU A 17 37.04 31.71 -18.16
CA LEU A 17 37.28 30.26 -18.13
C LEU A 17 37.14 29.48 -16.81
N GLY A 18 36.19 28.53 -16.88
CA GLY A 18 36.27 27.20 -16.25
C GLY A 18 35.56 27.08 -14.91
N LEU A 19 34.91 25.98 -14.56
CA LEU A 19 34.64 24.71 -15.24
C LEU A 19 33.63 23.96 -14.34
N ALA A 20 32.88 23.05 -14.97
CA ALA A 20 31.90 22.15 -14.38
C ALA A 20 32.21 21.63 -12.96
N LEU A 21 31.17 21.58 -12.12
CA LEU A 21 31.05 20.56 -11.08
C LEU A 21 29.66 19.91 -11.16
N VAL A 22 29.59 18.92 -12.03
CA VAL A 22 28.73 17.76 -11.84
C VAL A 22 29.42 16.92 -10.76
N ALA A 23 28.78 16.76 -9.60
CA ALA A 23 29.11 15.71 -8.64
C ALA A 23 27.75 15.11 -8.25
N GLY A 24 27.41 13.88 -8.63
CA GLY A 24 28.24 12.68 -8.49
C GLY A 24 27.94 12.11 -7.11
N CYS A 25 26.80 11.44 -6.95
CA CYS A 25 26.51 10.63 -5.78
C CYS A 25 27.21 9.28 -5.98
N SER A 26 28.52 9.26 -5.80
CA SER A 26 29.29 8.03 -5.68
C SER A 26 29.54 7.79 -4.19
N SER A 27 28.94 6.71 -3.69
CA SER A 27 29.14 6.19 -2.34
C SER A 27 30.60 5.77 -2.19
N ASP A 28 31.37 6.57 -1.48
CA ASP A 28 32.67 6.18 -0.94
C ASP A 28 32.78 6.69 0.50
N GLU A 29 33.43 5.91 1.34
CA GLU A 29 33.48 6.09 2.79
C GLU A 29 34.05 7.45 3.19
N GLY A 30 33.16 8.38 3.54
CA GLY A 30 33.53 9.76 3.85
C GLY A 30 32.47 10.42 4.69
N VAL A 31 32.90 10.87 5.88
CA VAL A 31 32.26 11.78 6.85
C VAL A 31 30.87 12.27 6.46
N ALA A 32 29.86 11.93 7.28
CA ALA A 32 28.49 12.34 7.03
C ALA A 32 28.42 13.88 6.87
N PRO A 33 27.68 14.42 5.87
CA PRO A 33 27.62 15.86 5.63
C PRO A 33 27.09 16.69 6.81
N ALA A 34 26.46 16.04 7.79
CA ALA A 34 26.04 16.64 9.05
C ALA A 34 27.22 16.96 10.00
N ASP A 35 28.34 16.25 9.88
CA ASP A 35 29.52 16.39 10.74
C ASP A 35 30.55 17.39 10.18
N THR A 36 30.35 17.85 8.95
CA THR A 36 31.16 18.92 8.33
C THR A 36 30.95 20.25 9.05
N PHE A 37 31.94 21.16 8.98
CA PHE A 37 31.85 22.52 9.56
C PHE A 37 30.53 23.23 9.22
N TYR A 38 30.10 23.19 7.96
CA TYR A 38 28.83 23.76 7.53
C TYR A 38 27.60 23.03 8.11
N GLY A 39 27.63 21.70 8.22
CA GLY A 39 26.56 20.91 8.83
C GLY A 39 26.38 21.22 10.31
N LYS A 40 27.48 21.45 11.02
CA LYS A 40 27.50 21.85 12.43
C LYS A 40 26.99 23.27 12.66
N LEU A 41 27.28 24.20 11.74
CA LEU A 41 26.74 25.56 11.76
C LEU A 41 25.22 25.59 11.53
N ILE A 42 24.69 24.75 10.63
CA ILE A 42 23.25 24.68 10.36
C ILE A 42 22.49 24.05 11.53
N ARG A 43 23.07 23.05 12.20
CA ARG A 43 22.44 22.37 13.35
C ARG A 43 22.44 23.21 14.64
N GLY A 44 23.32 24.19 14.76
CA GLY A 44 23.40 25.06 15.95
C GLY A 44 23.83 24.36 17.24
N SER A 45 24.14 23.06 17.20
CA SER A 45 24.54 22.23 18.34
C SER A 45 25.80 21.43 18.03
N GLY A 46 26.67 21.26 19.03
CA GLY A 46 27.93 20.53 18.90
C GLY A 46 27.83 18.99 18.97
N GLU A 47 26.63 18.50 19.29
CA GLU A 47 26.26 17.09 19.45
C GLU A 47 26.45 16.31 18.13
N PRO A 48 26.99 15.07 18.16
CA PRO A 48 27.09 14.23 16.97
C PRO A 48 25.73 14.05 16.30
N ALA A 49 25.72 13.98 14.97
CA ALA A 49 24.49 13.77 14.24
C ALA A 49 23.85 12.44 14.66
N GLN A 50 22.62 12.51 15.20
CA GLN A 50 21.82 11.29 15.41
C GLN A 50 21.73 10.55 14.09
N GLU A 51 22.23 9.32 14.09
CA GLU A 51 22.18 8.42 12.95
C GLU A 51 20.70 8.16 12.66
N VAL A 52 20.20 8.73 11.56
CA VAL A 52 18.86 8.44 11.10
C VAL A 52 18.87 6.98 10.68
N ASP A 53 18.07 6.14 11.36
CA ASP A 53 17.93 4.73 11.02
C ASP A 53 17.72 4.59 9.51
N LYS A 54 18.68 3.94 8.85
CA LYS A 54 18.66 3.72 7.39
C LYS A 54 17.40 2.95 6.95
N GLU A 55 16.75 2.26 7.87
CA GLU A 55 15.46 1.59 7.67
C GLU A 55 14.34 2.57 7.29
N ILE A 56 14.33 3.80 7.82
CA ILE A 56 13.32 4.82 7.52
C ILE A 56 13.52 5.41 6.11
N THR A 57 14.76 5.38 5.60
CA THR A 57 15.13 6.02 4.31
C THR A 57 15.24 5.02 3.16
N THR A 58 15.11 3.72 3.42
CA THR A 58 15.14 2.69 2.38
C THR A 58 13.84 2.77 1.57
N PRO A 59 13.89 2.89 0.22
CA PRO A 59 12.70 2.84 -0.60
C PRO A 59 11.95 1.55 -0.29
N GLN A 60 10.76 1.69 0.29
CA GLN A 60 9.84 0.59 0.53
C GLN A 60 9.65 -0.10 -0.82
N GLY A 61 10.19 -1.31 -0.96
CA GLY A 61 10.11 -2.07 -2.22
C GLY A 61 8.65 -2.21 -2.68
N PHE A 62 8.44 -2.69 -3.90
CA PHE A 62 7.11 -2.87 -4.47
C PHE A 62 6.13 -3.53 -3.46
N CYS A 63 5.13 -2.76 -3.02
CA CYS A 63 4.06 -3.20 -2.12
C CYS A 63 2.73 -3.22 -2.90
N PRO A 64 2.25 -4.40 -3.31
CA PRO A 64 1.08 -4.55 -4.18
C PRO A 64 -0.18 -3.87 -3.63
N LYS A 65 -0.99 -3.28 -4.51
CA LYS A 65 -2.29 -2.74 -4.12
C LYS A 65 -3.26 -3.87 -3.74
N VAL A 66 -3.94 -3.70 -2.60
CA VAL A 66 -5.07 -4.53 -2.17
C VAL A 66 -6.36 -3.89 -2.66
N THR A 67 -7.19 -4.65 -3.37
CA THR A 67 -8.45 -4.17 -3.94
C THR A 67 -9.58 -5.14 -3.63
N ILE A 68 -10.77 -4.63 -3.33
CA ILE A 68 -11.96 -5.48 -3.21
C ILE A 68 -12.33 -6.03 -4.60
N ARG A 69 -12.52 -7.35 -4.71
CA ARG A 69 -12.91 -7.98 -5.97
C ARG A 69 -14.38 -7.64 -6.27
N ALA A 70 -14.60 -7.10 -7.47
CA ALA A 70 -15.93 -6.74 -7.93
C ALA A 70 -16.90 -7.93 -7.87
N GLY A 71 -18.11 -7.69 -7.35
CA GLY A 71 -19.14 -8.71 -7.16
C GLY A 71 -19.01 -9.52 -5.87
N THR A 72 -17.96 -9.29 -5.07
CA THR A 72 -17.71 -10.01 -3.81
C THR A 72 -17.63 -9.09 -2.59
N GLN A 73 -18.02 -7.82 -2.74
CA GLN A 73 -18.02 -6.83 -1.66
C GLN A 73 -19.15 -7.02 -0.64
N THR A 74 -20.18 -7.79 -0.98
CA THR A 74 -21.36 -8.00 -0.13
C THR A 74 -21.63 -9.50 0.04
N PHE A 75 -21.98 -9.90 1.25
CA PHE A 75 -22.38 -11.27 1.59
C PHE A 75 -23.72 -11.25 2.32
N LEU A 76 -24.65 -12.11 1.90
CA LEU A 76 -25.99 -12.18 2.47
C LEU A 76 -26.17 -13.50 3.22
N VAL A 77 -26.59 -13.39 4.48
CA VAL A 77 -27.03 -14.51 5.30
C VAL A 77 -28.55 -14.47 5.32
N THR A 78 -29.18 -15.54 4.85
CA THR A 78 -30.65 -15.65 4.82
C THR A 78 -31.14 -16.79 5.71
N THR A 79 -32.41 -16.74 6.10
CA THR A 79 -33.09 -17.78 6.88
C THR A 79 -33.47 -19.02 6.06
N GLY A 80 -33.26 -19.01 4.74
CA GLY A 80 -33.53 -20.16 3.86
C GLY A 80 -35.02 -20.41 3.56
N GLY A 81 -35.93 -19.49 3.92
CA GLY A 81 -37.36 -19.62 3.66
C GLY A 81 -37.73 -19.52 2.17
N ARG A 82 -38.92 -20.04 1.81
CA ARG A 82 -39.49 -20.01 0.45
C ARG A 82 -40.19 -18.68 0.09
N GLY A 83 -40.11 -17.67 0.96
CA GLY A 83 -40.71 -16.35 0.74
C GLY A 83 -39.82 -15.40 -0.07
N ASP A 84 -40.20 -14.12 -0.09
CA ASP A 84 -39.41 -13.06 -0.74
C ASP A 84 -37.98 -13.03 -0.22
N LYS A 85 -36.99 -13.23 -1.11
CA LYS A 85 -35.57 -13.31 -0.73
C LYS A 85 -35.05 -12.10 0.05
N LYS A 86 -35.67 -10.91 -0.14
CA LYS A 86 -35.35 -9.69 0.62
C LYS A 86 -35.90 -9.71 2.04
N ALA A 87 -37.06 -10.33 2.24
CA ALA A 87 -37.70 -10.49 3.55
C ALA A 87 -37.05 -11.59 4.39
N GLU A 88 -36.24 -12.46 3.78
CA GLU A 88 -35.52 -13.56 4.45
C GLU A 88 -34.07 -13.20 4.85
N ILE A 89 -33.64 -11.94 4.65
CA ILE A 89 -32.27 -11.53 5.01
C ILE A 89 -32.17 -11.42 6.53
N ARG A 90 -31.25 -12.20 7.09
CA ARG A 90 -30.87 -12.13 8.51
C ARG A 90 -29.74 -11.13 8.71
N TYR A 91 -28.69 -11.23 7.90
CA TYR A 91 -27.55 -10.30 7.96
C TYR A 91 -27.00 -10.00 6.57
N GLN A 92 -26.41 -8.82 6.42
CA GLN A 92 -25.63 -8.44 5.26
C GLN A 92 -24.23 -8.00 5.71
N GLY A 93 -23.20 -8.75 5.33
CA GLY A 93 -21.81 -8.33 5.44
C GLY A 93 -21.42 -7.43 4.26
N THR A 94 -20.66 -6.37 4.53
CA THR A 94 -20.11 -5.47 3.50
C THR A 94 -18.64 -5.21 3.76
N LEU A 95 -17.82 -5.22 2.70
CA LEU A 95 -16.44 -4.75 2.71
C LEU A 95 -16.42 -3.24 2.42
N THR A 96 -15.73 -2.44 3.25
CA THR A 96 -15.64 -0.98 3.06
C THR A 96 -14.23 -0.56 2.70
N ASP A 97 -13.25 -0.98 3.50
CA ASP A 97 -11.88 -0.51 3.38
C ASP A 97 -10.87 -1.66 3.39
N THR A 98 -9.70 -1.37 2.83
CA THR A 98 -8.56 -2.27 2.81
C THR A 98 -7.31 -1.54 3.24
N ALA A 99 -6.41 -2.25 3.91
CA ALA A 99 -5.11 -1.78 4.33
C ALA A 99 -4.03 -2.77 3.92
N ARG A 100 -2.80 -2.28 3.77
CA ARG A 100 -1.64 -3.11 3.46
C ARG A 100 -0.41 -2.60 4.19
N GLU A 101 0.36 -3.53 4.71
CA GLU A 101 1.70 -3.29 5.24
C GLU A 101 2.63 -4.32 4.62
N CYS A 102 3.76 -3.88 4.08
CA CYS A 102 4.73 -4.77 3.44
C CYS A 102 6.08 -4.64 4.12
N ASN A 103 6.70 -5.78 4.41
CA ASN A 103 8.10 -5.87 4.77
C ASN A 103 8.79 -6.74 3.71
N ARG A 104 9.76 -6.16 3.00
CA ARG A 104 10.51 -6.85 1.96
C ARG A 104 11.93 -7.09 2.43
N SER A 105 12.33 -8.35 2.48
CA SER A 105 13.69 -8.77 2.80
C SER A 105 14.14 -9.80 1.78
N THR A 106 15.32 -9.61 1.18
CA THR A 106 16.03 -10.64 0.40
C THR A 106 15.16 -11.36 -0.65
N GLY A 107 14.38 -10.60 -1.44
CA GLY A 107 13.51 -11.13 -2.50
C GLY A 107 12.12 -11.57 -2.06
N VAL A 108 11.96 -11.95 -0.78
CA VAL A 108 10.70 -12.37 -0.17
C VAL A 108 9.89 -11.15 0.29
N LEU A 109 8.63 -11.10 -0.11
CA LEU A 109 7.66 -10.12 0.35
C LEU A 109 6.79 -10.74 1.45
N ARG A 110 6.86 -10.21 2.66
CA ARG A 110 5.89 -10.46 3.72
C ARG A 110 4.91 -9.31 3.77
N MET A 111 3.62 -9.61 3.78
CA MET A 111 2.58 -8.59 3.73
C MET A 111 1.50 -8.90 4.76
N ARG A 112 1.03 -7.86 5.45
CA ARG A 112 -0.20 -7.90 6.23
C ARG A 112 -1.30 -7.27 5.41
N VAL A 113 -2.40 -7.99 5.22
CA VAL A 113 -3.57 -7.53 4.47
C VAL A 113 -4.70 -7.26 5.44
N GLY A 114 -4.99 -5.98 5.67
CA GLY A 114 -6.10 -5.53 6.49
C GLY A 114 -7.37 -5.38 5.65
N VAL A 115 -8.50 -5.82 6.19
CA VAL A 115 -9.82 -5.66 5.59
C VAL A 115 -10.80 -5.25 6.68
N SER A 116 -11.62 -4.25 6.41
CA SER A 116 -12.68 -3.85 7.33
C SER A 116 -14.01 -3.72 6.61
N GLY A 117 -15.06 -3.69 7.41
CA GLY A 117 -16.40 -3.66 6.90
C GLY A 117 -17.44 -3.46 7.98
N ARG A 118 -18.68 -3.76 7.60
CA ARG A 118 -19.83 -3.77 8.50
C ARG A 118 -20.64 -5.03 8.32
N VAL A 119 -21.33 -5.42 9.38
CA VAL A 119 -22.48 -6.31 9.31
C VAL A 119 -23.71 -5.48 9.59
N ILE A 120 -24.71 -5.59 8.73
CA ILE A 120 -26.00 -4.91 8.85
C ILE A 120 -27.05 -5.97 9.16
N THR A 121 -27.85 -5.71 10.19
CA THR A 121 -28.95 -6.57 10.62
C THR A 121 -30.14 -6.39 9.67
N GLY A 122 -30.61 -7.47 9.07
CA GLY A 122 -31.77 -7.47 8.17
C GLY A 122 -33.11 -7.60 8.90
N PRO A 123 -34.24 -7.62 8.18
CA PRO A 123 -35.58 -7.70 8.78
C PRO A 123 -35.82 -8.97 9.62
N LYS A 124 -35.13 -10.07 9.33
CA LYS A 124 -35.17 -11.32 10.11
C LYS A 124 -33.97 -11.47 11.03
N GLY A 125 -33.14 -10.44 11.11
CA GLY A 125 -31.95 -10.39 11.94
C GLY A 125 -32.26 -10.00 13.37
N GLY A 126 -31.27 -10.22 14.24
CA GLY A 126 -31.29 -9.85 15.65
C GLY A 126 -29.89 -10.06 16.24
N ALA A 127 -29.77 -10.05 17.56
CA ALA A 127 -28.52 -10.39 18.21
C ALA A 127 -28.07 -11.81 17.86
N GLY A 128 -26.75 -12.02 17.84
CA GLY A 128 -26.15 -13.31 17.53
C GLY A 128 -24.78 -13.21 16.89
N THR A 129 -24.29 -14.35 16.41
CA THR A 129 -22.97 -14.48 15.79
C THR A 129 -23.11 -14.63 14.28
N VAL A 130 -22.26 -13.95 13.52
CA VAL A 130 -22.22 -13.99 12.06
C VAL A 130 -20.85 -14.45 11.61
N HIS A 131 -20.83 -15.44 10.73
CA HIS A 131 -19.63 -15.98 10.10
C HIS A 131 -19.51 -15.42 8.69
N LEU A 132 -18.41 -14.71 8.41
CA LEU A 132 -18.15 -14.07 7.14
C LEU A 132 -16.99 -14.79 6.41
N PRO A 133 -17.25 -15.45 5.27
CA PRO A 133 -16.21 -16.16 4.53
C PRO A 133 -15.37 -15.17 3.72
N LEU A 134 -14.26 -14.68 4.29
CA LEU A 134 -13.39 -13.70 3.65
C LEU A 134 -12.23 -14.42 2.94
N ARG A 135 -12.11 -14.25 1.62
CA ARG A 135 -10.97 -14.76 0.86
C ARG A 135 -9.98 -13.65 0.52
N VAL A 136 -8.70 -13.93 0.75
CA VAL A 136 -7.55 -13.11 0.31
C VAL A 136 -6.83 -13.88 -0.79
N VAL A 137 -6.56 -13.22 -1.93
CA VAL A 137 -5.85 -13.83 -3.07
C VAL A 137 -4.81 -12.87 -3.63
N ALA A 138 -3.58 -13.33 -3.81
CA ALA A 138 -2.56 -12.62 -4.55
C ALA A 138 -2.32 -13.30 -5.90
N LEU A 139 -2.52 -12.58 -7.00
CA LEU A 139 -2.41 -13.13 -8.35
C LEU A 139 -1.97 -12.09 -9.39
N ILE A 140 -1.44 -12.59 -10.51
CA ILE A 140 -1.36 -11.85 -11.76
C ILE A 140 -2.69 -12.03 -12.48
N PRO A 141 -3.46 -10.95 -12.72
CA PRO A 141 -4.73 -11.06 -13.43
C PRO A 141 -4.47 -11.51 -14.86
N LYS A 142 -5.35 -12.37 -15.39
CA LYS A 142 -5.32 -12.76 -16.79
C LYS A 142 -5.55 -11.52 -17.67
N LEU A 143 -4.58 -11.20 -18.51
CA LEU A 143 -4.74 -10.25 -19.62
C LEU A 143 -4.54 -11.03 -20.92
N GLU A 144 -4.82 -10.41 -22.07
CA GLU A 144 -4.72 -11.09 -23.38
C GLU A 144 -3.36 -11.75 -23.65
N GLN A 145 -2.29 -11.21 -23.04
CA GLN A 145 -0.90 -11.66 -23.23
C GLN A 145 -0.29 -12.35 -22.00
N THR A 146 -1.05 -12.57 -20.91
CA THR A 146 -0.52 -13.15 -19.66
C THR A 146 -1.45 -14.20 -19.09
N GLU A 147 -0.89 -15.35 -18.73
CA GLU A 147 -1.60 -16.38 -17.99
C GLU A 147 -1.89 -15.93 -16.55
N GLN A 148 -3.01 -16.41 -16.00
CA GLN A 148 -3.30 -16.17 -14.60
C GLN A 148 -2.37 -17.00 -13.73
N LYS A 149 -1.58 -16.33 -12.88
CA LYS A 149 -0.72 -16.99 -11.90
C LYS A 149 -1.15 -16.60 -10.49
N VAL A 150 -1.43 -17.57 -9.65
CA VAL A 150 -1.82 -17.36 -8.24
C VAL A 150 -0.62 -17.64 -7.35
N PHE A 151 -0.25 -16.67 -6.52
CA PHE A 151 0.84 -16.79 -5.56
C PHE A 151 0.35 -17.17 -4.17
N TYR A 152 -0.83 -16.68 -3.79
CA TYR A 152 -1.42 -16.90 -2.47
C TYR A 152 -2.94 -16.94 -2.59
N THR A 153 -3.60 -17.84 -1.86
CA THR A 153 -5.05 -17.84 -1.69
C THR A 153 -5.40 -18.47 -0.34
N LYS A 154 -6.13 -17.74 0.51
CA LYS A 154 -6.62 -18.27 1.78
C LYS A 154 -8.05 -17.81 2.05
N LEU A 155 -8.87 -18.73 2.53
CA LEU A 155 -10.23 -18.46 3.00
C LEU A 155 -10.19 -18.39 4.53
N HIS A 156 -10.70 -17.30 5.07
CA HIS A 156 -10.82 -17.03 6.49
C HIS A 156 -12.28 -16.98 6.89
N ASP A 157 -12.58 -17.46 8.10
CA ASP A 157 -13.90 -17.32 8.72
C ASP A 157 -13.85 -16.18 9.75
N VAL A 158 -14.34 -15.00 9.35
CA VAL A 158 -14.37 -13.83 10.23
C VAL A 158 -15.65 -13.86 11.05
N VAL A 159 -15.49 -14.04 12.36
CA VAL A 159 -16.60 -14.12 13.31
C VAL A 159 -16.93 -12.72 13.85
N VAL A 160 -18.17 -12.28 13.67
CA VAL A 160 -18.66 -10.98 14.14
C VAL A 160 -19.82 -11.19 15.11
N GLN A 161 -19.72 -10.60 16.29
CA GLN A 161 -20.81 -10.61 17.27
C GLN A 161 -21.71 -9.39 17.08
N ILE A 162 -23.02 -9.64 17.01
CA ILE A 162 -24.06 -8.61 16.89
C ILE A 162 -24.74 -8.46 18.26
N PRO A 163 -24.54 -7.33 18.95
CA PRO A 163 -25.25 -7.05 20.20
C PRO A 163 -26.75 -6.80 19.96
N GLU A 164 -27.55 -6.90 21.03
CA GLU A 164 -28.96 -6.54 20.99
C GLU A 164 -29.16 -5.05 20.62
N GLY A 165 -30.21 -4.78 19.84
CA GLY A 165 -30.54 -3.43 19.38
C GLY A 165 -29.59 -2.80 18.36
N GLN A 166 -28.49 -3.48 17.98
CA GLN A 166 -27.54 -2.96 16.99
C GLN A 166 -27.98 -3.32 15.56
N GLY A 167 -28.30 -2.30 14.77
CA GLY A 167 -28.65 -2.44 13.35
C GLY A 167 -27.43 -2.57 12.44
N SER A 168 -26.26 -2.10 12.88
CA SER A 168 -25.01 -2.24 12.11
C SER A 168 -23.77 -2.18 12.98
N VAL A 169 -22.90 -3.18 12.82
CA VAL A 169 -21.69 -3.39 13.63
C VAL A 169 -20.46 -3.37 12.72
N PRO A 170 -19.42 -2.55 13.02
CA PRO A 170 -18.16 -2.59 12.29
C PRO A 170 -17.33 -3.82 12.67
N TRP A 171 -16.50 -4.29 11.74
CA TRP A 171 -15.53 -5.35 11.99
C TRP A 171 -14.25 -5.08 11.20
N ALA A 172 -13.14 -5.65 11.66
CA ALA A 172 -11.85 -5.60 10.99
C ALA A 172 -11.12 -6.94 11.15
N PHE A 173 -10.33 -7.29 10.13
CA PHE A 173 -9.56 -8.51 10.07
C PHE A 173 -8.20 -8.23 9.42
N ILE A 174 -7.16 -8.93 9.86
CA ILE A 174 -5.81 -8.83 9.28
C ILE A 174 -5.32 -10.24 8.95
N ASP A 175 -4.95 -10.45 7.69
CA ASP A 175 -4.20 -11.63 7.26
C ASP A 175 -2.69 -11.34 7.35
N GLU A 176 -2.01 -11.96 8.30
CA GLU A 176 -0.56 -11.77 8.53
C GLU A 176 0.30 -12.83 7.83
N GLU A 177 -0.31 -13.80 7.16
CA GLU A 177 0.38 -14.98 6.60
C GLU A 177 0.74 -14.83 5.12
N VAL A 178 0.58 -13.63 4.54
CA VAL A 178 0.86 -13.41 3.12
C VAL A 178 2.36 -13.31 2.90
N VAL A 179 2.98 -14.43 2.54
CA VAL A 179 4.41 -14.52 2.18
C VAL A 179 4.53 -14.94 0.72
N ILE A 180 5.19 -14.12 -0.09
CA ILE A 180 5.33 -14.32 -1.53
C ILE A 180 6.79 -14.11 -1.94
N ASP A 181 7.38 -15.14 -2.53
CA ASP A 181 8.73 -15.09 -3.09
C ASP A 181 8.65 -14.89 -4.62
N THR A 182 8.56 -13.63 -5.04
CA THR A 182 8.56 -13.26 -6.46
C THR A 182 9.04 -11.83 -6.69
N THR A 183 9.66 -11.62 -7.84
CA THR A 183 9.96 -10.29 -8.40
C THR A 183 8.88 -9.80 -9.36
N GLU A 184 7.93 -10.66 -9.74
CA GLU A 184 6.84 -10.33 -10.65
C GLU A 184 5.86 -9.33 -10.01
N ARG A 185 5.24 -8.49 -10.84
CA ARG A 185 4.19 -7.58 -10.37
C ARG A 185 2.85 -8.32 -10.33
N PHE A 186 2.21 -8.28 -9.17
CA PHE A 186 0.90 -8.90 -8.94
C PHE A 186 -0.04 -7.94 -8.23
N ARG A 187 -1.30 -8.35 -8.07
CA ARG A 187 -2.33 -7.63 -7.32
C ARG A 187 -2.89 -8.51 -6.23
N VAL A 188 -3.35 -7.88 -5.15
CA VAL A 188 -4.10 -8.57 -4.11
C VAL A 188 -5.56 -8.22 -4.19
N TYR A 189 -6.38 -9.26 -4.16
CA TYR A 189 -7.82 -9.18 -4.14
C TYR A 189 -8.35 -9.71 -2.82
N VAL A 190 -9.32 -9.00 -2.26
CA VAL A 190 -10.10 -9.46 -1.11
C VAL A 190 -11.57 -9.49 -1.47
N GLY A 191 -12.31 -10.42 -0.91
CA GLY A 191 -13.71 -10.59 -1.26
C GLY A 191 -14.38 -11.66 -0.42
N PHE A 192 -15.68 -11.57 -0.25
CA PHE A 192 -16.43 -12.68 0.31
C PHE A 192 -16.46 -13.86 -0.67
N ASP A 193 -16.26 -15.06 -0.14
CA ASP A 193 -16.39 -16.28 -0.90
C ASP A 193 -17.81 -16.81 -0.80
N SER A 194 -18.49 -16.87 -1.95
CA SER A 194 -19.83 -17.44 -2.06
C SER A 194 -19.78 -18.92 -2.46
N SER A 195 -18.66 -19.62 -2.26
CA SER A 195 -18.60 -21.05 -2.52
C SER A 195 -19.66 -21.72 -1.64
N LYS A 196 -20.72 -22.18 -2.32
CA LYS A 196 -21.89 -22.75 -1.67
C LYS A 196 -21.43 -23.94 -0.82
N LYS A 197 -21.73 -23.93 0.47
CA LYS A 197 -22.03 -25.19 1.16
C LYS A 197 -23.45 -25.59 0.80
#